data_AF-A0A5N0YLN5-F1
#
_entry.id   AF-A0A5N0YLN5-F1
#
_cell.length_a   1.000
_cell.length_b   1.000
_cell.length_c   1.000
_cell.angle_alpha   90.00
_cell.angle_beta   90.00
_cell.angle_gamma   90.00
#
_symmetry.space_group_name_H-M   'P 1'
#
loop_
_entity.id
_entity.type
_entity.pdbx_description
1 polymer ?
#
loop_
_entity_poly.entity_id
_entity_poly.type
_entity_poly.pdbx_seq_one_letter_code
_entity_poly.pdbx_strand_id
1 'polypeptide(L)'
;MAKDASFDIVSEVSMEEVKNAIQQSIKELTNRFDFKGSTVEIKLENNQLVVVGDDDFKIEQIKDVLLGKLNKRNVPIKNIHFSDSKHALGGKARQTAELVSGIDRENAKKITTEIKNSKMKVKAQIQEDQIRVTGKNRDDLQAVISLLRKLDLPIELQFTNYR
;
A
#
# COMPACT_ATOMS: atom_id res chain seq x y z
N MET A 1 8.53 -32.35 21.48
CA MET A 1 7.91 -32.16 20.15
C MET A 1 8.33 -30.80 19.64
N ALA A 2 8.83 -30.67 18.41
CA ALA A 2 9.23 -29.36 17.88
C ALA A 2 8.00 -28.45 17.83
N LYS A 3 8.13 -27.23 18.39
CA LYS A 3 7.09 -26.21 18.33
C LYS A 3 6.97 -25.76 16.87
N ASP A 4 5.75 -25.78 16.33
CA ASP A 4 5.50 -25.32 14.96
C ASP A 4 5.89 -23.84 14.84
N ALA A 5 6.53 -23.48 13.72
CA ALA A 5 6.88 -22.11 13.40
C ALA A 5 5.73 -21.42 12.65
N SER A 6 5.64 -20.10 12.74
CA SER A 6 4.58 -19.34 12.05
C SER A 6 4.99 -17.92 11.71
N PHE A 7 4.26 -17.31 10.77
CA PHE A 7 4.30 -15.86 10.50
C PHE A 7 2.90 -15.39 10.06
N ASP A 8 2.70 -14.09 10.07
CA ASP A 8 1.49 -13.45 9.56
C ASP A 8 1.76 -12.75 8.23
N ILE A 9 0.79 -12.84 7.34
CA ILE A 9 0.70 -12.06 6.10
C ILE A 9 -0.31 -10.96 6.36
N VAL A 10 0.14 -9.72 6.25
CA VAL A 10 -0.68 -8.51 6.44
C VAL A 10 -0.53 -7.60 5.22
N SER A 11 -1.41 -6.60 5.11
CA SER A 11 -1.28 -5.51 4.14
C SER A 11 -1.59 -4.19 4.84
N GLU A 12 -0.63 -3.63 5.56
CA GLU A 12 -0.87 -2.50 6.46
C GLU A 12 -0.37 -1.18 5.87
N VAL A 13 -1.20 -0.14 5.98
CA VAL A 13 -0.82 1.24 5.65
C VAL A 13 -0.70 2.05 6.94
N SER A 14 0.52 2.48 7.27
CA SER A 14 0.74 3.36 8.43
C SER A 14 0.25 4.78 8.15
N MET A 15 -0.89 5.15 8.74
CA MET A 15 -1.49 6.49 8.57
C MET A 15 -0.62 7.62 9.13
N GLU A 16 0.22 7.33 10.13
CA GLU A 16 1.21 8.29 10.63
C GLU A 16 2.28 8.58 9.57
N GLU A 17 2.80 7.53 8.94
CA GLU A 17 3.79 7.66 7.87
C GLU A 17 3.21 8.32 6.62
N VAL A 18 1.93 8.07 6.29
CA VAL A 18 1.21 8.79 5.24
C VAL A 18 1.16 10.28 5.53
N LYS A 19 0.75 10.70 6.74
CA LYS A 19 0.71 12.12 7.13
C LYS A 19 2.10 12.76 7.05
N ASN A 20 3.13 12.06 7.51
CA ASN A 20 4.51 12.52 7.43
C ASN A 20 4.98 12.67 5.99
N ALA A 21 4.63 11.73 5.10
CA ALA A 21 4.93 11.80 3.67
C ALA A 21 4.24 13.00 3.01
N ILE A 22 2.97 13.25 3.32
CA ILE A 22 2.19 14.40 2.83
C ILE A 22 2.88 15.71 3.20
N GLN A 23 3.22 15.89 4.48
CA GLN A 23 3.89 17.12 4.95
C GLN A 23 5.23 17.35 4.25
N GLN A 24 6.02 16.29 4.07
CA GLN A 24 7.30 16.39 3.35
C GLN A 24 7.13 16.70 1.87
N SER A 25 6.09 16.16 1.24
CA SER A 25 5.78 16.40 -0.16
C SER A 25 5.40 17.87 -0.37
N ILE A 26 4.52 18.40 0.47
CA ILE A 26 4.15 19.83 0.44
C ILE A 26 5.39 20.70 0.64
N LYS A 27 6.23 20.40 1.65
CA LYS A 27 7.45 21.19 1.90
C LYS A 27 8.41 21.18 0.70
N GLU A 28 8.57 20.05 0.03
CA GLU A 28 9.41 19.96 -1.17
C GLU A 28 8.81 20.76 -2.33
N LEU A 29 7.53 20.55 -2.63
CA LEU A 29 6.82 21.19 -3.73
C LEU A 29 6.78 22.72 -3.57
N THR A 30 6.54 23.24 -2.37
CA THR A 30 6.55 24.69 -2.11
C THR A 30 7.91 25.34 -2.35
N ASN A 31 9.01 24.59 -2.18
CA ASN A 31 10.37 25.10 -2.41
C ASN A 31 10.83 24.96 -3.88
N ARG A 32 10.06 24.25 -4.72
CA ARG A 32 10.37 24.06 -6.12
C ARG A 32 9.99 25.29 -6.94
N PHE A 33 10.93 25.77 -7.76
CA PHE A 33 10.72 26.96 -8.59
C PHE A 33 9.57 26.79 -9.58
N ASP A 34 9.43 25.61 -10.18
CA ASP A 34 8.37 25.25 -11.12
C ASP A 34 6.97 25.14 -10.48
N PHE A 35 6.87 25.21 -9.16
CA PHE A 35 5.61 25.22 -8.41
C PHE A 35 5.28 26.60 -7.82
N LYS A 36 6.12 27.62 -8.09
CA LYS A 36 5.90 28.97 -7.57
C LYS A 36 4.62 29.57 -8.16
N GLY A 37 3.63 29.81 -7.30
CA GLY A 37 2.33 30.35 -7.69
C GLY A 37 1.32 29.29 -8.16
N SER A 38 1.71 28.01 -8.22
CA SER A 38 0.81 26.91 -8.53
C SER A 38 -0.02 26.46 -7.33
N THR A 39 -1.20 25.91 -7.59
CA THR A 39 -1.97 25.20 -6.57
C THR A 39 -1.28 23.86 -6.23
N VAL A 40 -0.95 23.67 -4.95
CA VAL A 40 -0.49 22.38 -4.41
C VAL A 40 -1.25 22.09 -3.15
N GLU A 41 -2.14 21.11 -3.22
CA GLU A 41 -2.87 20.62 -2.05
C GLU A 41 -2.76 19.11 -1.97
N ILE A 42 -2.34 18.62 -0.81
CA ILE A 42 -2.33 17.19 -0.49
C ILE A 42 -2.93 17.04 0.90
N LYS A 43 -4.07 16.36 1.02
CA LYS A 43 -4.81 16.21 2.29
C LYS A 43 -5.36 14.81 2.47
N LEU A 44 -5.69 14.48 3.73
CA LEU A 44 -6.51 13.32 4.06
C LEU A 44 -7.90 13.81 4.44
N GLU A 45 -8.92 13.45 3.67
CA GLU A 45 -10.33 13.75 3.91
C GLU A 45 -11.12 12.45 3.95
N ASN A 46 -11.87 12.19 5.01
CA ASN A 46 -12.71 10.98 5.15
C ASN A 46 -11.95 9.67 4.84
N ASN A 47 -10.70 9.56 5.30
CA ASN A 47 -9.81 8.43 5.02
C ASN A 47 -9.42 8.24 3.54
N GLN A 48 -9.64 9.25 2.70
CA GLN A 48 -9.13 9.31 1.33
C GLN A 48 -8.02 10.35 1.22
N LEU A 49 -7.02 10.04 0.40
CA LEU A 49 -6.00 10.99 -0.01
C LEU A 49 -6.59 11.89 -1.10
N VAL A 50 -6.46 13.19 -0.95
CA VAL A 50 -6.93 14.18 -1.92
C VAL A 50 -5.73 14.97 -2.41
N VAL A 51 -5.58 15.04 -3.75
CA VAL A 51 -4.57 15.83 -4.43
C VAL A 51 -5.25 16.86 -5.31
N VAL A 52 -4.85 18.12 -5.20
CA VAL A 52 -5.34 19.23 -6.04
C VAL A 52 -4.15 19.94 -6.67
N GLY A 53 -4.27 20.16 -7.98
CA GLY A 53 -3.30 20.91 -8.80
C GLY A 53 -4.01 21.84 -9.77
N ASP A 54 -3.24 22.64 -10.50
CA ASP A 54 -3.80 23.55 -11.52
C ASP A 54 -4.30 22.77 -12.75
N ASP A 55 -3.66 21.65 -13.09
CA ASP A 55 -4.09 20.76 -14.17
C ASP A 55 -3.67 19.32 -13.89
N ASP A 56 -4.03 18.39 -14.77
CA ASP A 56 -3.68 16.98 -14.66
C ASP A 56 -2.16 16.78 -14.67
N PHE A 57 -1.42 17.58 -15.45
CA PHE A 57 0.04 17.50 -15.49
C PHE A 57 0.65 17.85 -14.14
N LYS A 58 0.13 18.88 -13.46
CA LYS A 58 0.55 19.29 -12.13
C LYS A 58 0.18 18.26 -11.08
N ILE A 59 -0.98 17.61 -11.20
CA ILE A 59 -1.36 16.47 -10.34
C ILE A 59 -0.35 15.34 -10.45
N GLU A 60 0.04 14.93 -11.66
CA GLU A 60 1.01 13.85 -11.82
C GLU A 60 2.37 14.21 -11.20
N GLN A 61 2.84 15.45 -11.39
CA GLN A 61 4.07 15.91 -10.71
C GLN A 61 3.97 15.89 -9.19
N ILE A 62 2.81 16.25 -8.63
CA ILE A 62 2.56 16.19 -7.18
C ILE A 62 2.57 14.74 -6.71
N LYS A 63 1.92 13.83 -7.45
CA LYS A 63 1.88 12.40 -7.16
C LYS A 63 3.25 11.76 -7.19
N ASP A 64 4.08 12.08 -8.17
CA ASP A 64 5.45 11.55 -8.25
C ASP A 64 6.26 11.86 -6.99
N VAL A 65 6.20 13.12 -6.53
CA VAL A 65 6.86 13.53 -5.28
C VAL A 65 6.26 12.78 -4.10
N LEU A 66 4.93 12.72 -4.01
CA LEU A 66 4.23 12.06 -2.91
C LEU A 66 4.53 10.56 -2.81
N LEU A 67 4.44 9.83 -3.92
CA LEU A 67 4.76 8.40 -4.01
C LEU A 67 6.24 8.16 -3.66
N GLY A 68 7.13 9.05 -4.08
CA GLY A 68 8.53 9.02 -3.68
C GLY A 68 8.74 9.16 -2.16
N LYS A 69 7.98 10.04 -1.49
CA LYS A 69 8.05 10.20 -0.01
C LYS A 69 7.44 9.03 0.73
N LEU A 70 6.33 8.49 0.23
CA LEU A 70 5.66 7.32 0.80
C LEU A 70 6.57 6.09 0.73
N ASN A 71 7.17 5.83 -0.43
CA ASN A 71 8.07 4.71 -0.62
C ASN A 71 9.31 4.81 0.31
N LYS A 72 9.90 6.01 0.46
CA LYS A 72 11.02 6.23 1.41
C LYS A 72 10.66 5.96 2.88
N ARG A 73 9.36 5.94 3.21
CA ARG A 73 8.82 5.66 4.53
C ARG A 73 8.28 4.23 4.65
N ASN A 74 8.55 3.38 3.66
CA ASN A 74 8.02 2.02 3.56
C ASN A 74 6.48 1.98 3.59
N VAL A 75 5.82 3.04 3.11
CA VAL A 75 4.38 3.00 2.88
C VAL A 75 4.12 2.31 1.55
N PRO A 76 3.31 1.23 1.52
CA PRO A 76 3.02 0.51 0.30
C PRO A 76 2.29 1.36 -0.74
N ILE A 77 3.00 1.75 -1.81
CA ILE A 77 2.40 2.58 -2.87
C ILE A 77 1.36 1.82 -3.70
N LYS A 78 1.44 0.48 -3.77
CA LYS A 78 0.42 -0.37 -4.43
C LYS A 78 -0.94 -0.27 -3.75
N ASN A 79 -0.96 0.05 -2.46
CA ASN A 79 -2.18 0.17 -1.66
C ASN A 79 -2.91 1.51 -1.86
N ILE A 80 -2.38 2.40 -2.71
CA ILE A 80 -2.93 3.73 -2.97
C ILE A 80 -3.62 3.71 -4.33
N HIS A 81 -4.94 3.70 -4.32
CA HIS A 81 -5.74 3.50 -5.53
C HIS A 81 -6.35 4.84 -5.97
N PHE A 82 -5.70 5.50 -6.92
CA PHE A 82 -6.17 6.78 -7.47
C PHE A 82 -7.40 6.60 -8.36
N SER A 83 -8.40 7.46 -8.17
CA SER A 83 -9.56 7.61 -9.06
C SER A 83 -9.23 8.47 -10.28
N ASP A 84 -10.15 8.59 -11.22
CA ASP A 84 -9.99 9.53 -12.34
C ASP A 84 -9.95 10.99 -11.85
N SER A 85 -9.15 11.82 -12.54
CA SER A 85 -9.06 13.25 -12.25
C SER A 85 -10.39 13.95 -12.58
N LYS A 86 -10.83 14.82 -11.66
CA LYS A 86 -12.03 15.64 -11.80
C LYS A 86 -11.63 17.10 -11.96
N HIS A 87 -12.15 17.73 -13.01
CA HIS A 87 -11.94 19.14 -13.27
C HIS A 87 -13.00 19.98 -12.57
N ALA A 88 -12.56 21.01 -11.85
CA ALA A 88 -13.45 21.96 -11.19
C ALA A 88 -13.51 23.30 -11.96
N LEU A 89 -14.59 24.05 -11.72
CA LEU A 89 -14.72 25.43 -12.19
C LEU A 89 -13.55 26.27 -11.65
N GLY A 90 -12.86 26.99 -12.54
CA GLY A 90 -11.66 27.77 -12.22
C GLY A 90 -10.33 27.16 -12.67
N GLY A 91 -10.37 26.09 -13.47
CA GLY A 91 -9.16 25.52 -14.08
C GLY A 91 -8.25 24.86 -13.05
N LYS A 92 -8.84 24.07 -12.15
CA LYS A 92 -8.12 23.21 -11.21
C LYS A 92 -8.52 21.76 -11.44
N ALA A 93 -7.57 20.87 -11.27
CA ALA A 93 -7.81 19.44 -11.26
C ALA A 93 -7.79 18.93 -9.81
N ARG A 94 -8.65 17.95 -9.51
CA ARG A 94 -8.70 17.25 -8.22
C ARG A 94 -8.76 15.76 -8.47
N GLN A 95 -7.87 15.01 -7.82
CA GLN A 95 -7.88 13.55 -7.83
C GLN A 95 -7.94 13.03 -6.40
N THR A 96 -8.72 11.99 -6.16
CA THR A 96 -8.77 11.30 -4.87
C THR A 96 -8.21 9.91 -4.99
N ALA A 97 -7.65 9.38 -3.90
CA ALA A 97 -7.20 8.00 -3.82
C ALA A 97 -7.67 7.34 -2.53
N GLU A 98 -8.03 6.07 -2.65
CA GLU A 98 -8.32 5.21 -1.51
C GLU A 98 -7.02 4.63 -0.96
N LEU A 99 -6.95 4.53 0.37
CA LEU A 99 -5.85 3.87 1.08
C LEU A 99 -6.34 2.51 1.56
N VAL A 100 -5.95 1.46 0.84
CA VAL A 100 -6.37 0.09 1.13
C VAL A 100 -5.47 -0.48 2.22
N SER A 101 -6.03 -0.82 3.36
CA SER A 101 -5.34 -1.51 4.45
C SER A 101 -6.12 -2.76 4.85
N GLY A 102 -5.40 -3.83 5.14
CA GLY A 102 -5.93 -5.17 5.33
C GLY A 102 -5.98 -6.00 4.04
N ILE A 103 -6.21 -7.30 4.22
CA ILE A 103 -6.40 -8.26 3.14
C ILE A 103 -7.90 -8.59 3.08
N ASP A 104 -8.59 -8.12 2.05
CA ASP A 104 -10.00 -8.45 1.85
C ASP A 104 -10.21 -9.96 1.60
N ARG A 105 -11.48 -10.38 1.64
CA ARG A 105 -11.87 -11.79 1.49
C ARG A 105 -11.48 -12.38 0.13
N GLU A 106 -11.47 -11.59 -0.93
CA GLU A 106 -11.13 -12.05 -2.28
C GLU A 106 -9.62 -12.34 -2.38
N ASN A 107 -8.81 -11.37 -1.98
CA ASN A 107 -7.35 -11.48 -1.93
C ASN A 107 -6.92 -12.57 -0.94
N ALA A 108 -7.60 -12.70 0.20
CA ALA A 108 -7.30 -13.74 1.17
C ALA A 108 -7.55 -15.15 0.62
N LYS A 109 -8.62 -15.32 -0.18
CA LYS A 109 -8.88 -16.59 -0.89
C LYS A 109 -7.83 -16.86 -1.96
N LYS A 110 -7.41 -15.86 -2.74
CA LYS A 110 -6.33 -16.00 -3.74
C LYS A 110 -5.04 -16.47 -3.08
N ILE A 111 -4.59 -15.79 -2.02
CA ILE A 111 -3.38 -16.14 -1.26
C ILE A 111 -3.47 -17.57 -0.71
N THR A 112 -4.56 -17.91 -0.01
CA THR A 112 -4.69 -19.26 0.58
C THR A 112 -4.81 -20.37 -0.46
N THR A 113 -5.38 -20.09 -1.63
CA THR A 113 -5.44 -21.04 -2.75
C THR A 113 -4.06 -21.26 -3.35
N GLU A 114 -3.28 -20.18 -3.54
CA GLU A 114 -1.92 -20.26 -4.07
C GLU A 114 -1.00 -21.05 -3.14
N ILE A 115 -1.10 -20.83 -1.83
CA ILE A 115 -0.36 -21.62 -0.82
C ILE A 115 -0.72 -23.11 -0.94
N LYS A 116 -1.99 -23.46 -1.12
CA LYS A 116 -2.42 -24.86 -1.28
C LYS A 116 -1.90 -25.48 -2.58
N ASN A 117 -1.92 -24.73 -3.68
CA ASN A 117 -1.45 -25.18 -4.99
C ASN A 117 0.06 -25.46 -5.00
N SER A 118 0.83 -24.78 -4.14
CA SER A 118 2.27 -25.01 -3.99
C SER A 118 2.63 -26.38 -3.39
N LYS A 119 1.65 -27.08 -2.77
CA LYS A 119 1.82 -28.38 -2.09
C LYS A 119 2.84 -28.37 -0.94
N MET A 120 3.28 -27.20 -0.46
CA MET A 120 4.14 -27.06 0.71
C MET A 120 3.41 -27.54 1.97
N LYS A 121 4.14 -28.10 2.95
CA LYS A 121 3.56 -28.67 4.18
C LYS A 121 3.27 -27.59 5.23
N VAL A 122 2.47 -26.60 4.84
CA VAL A 122 2.05 -25.46 5.67
C VAL A 122 0.52 -25.38 5.76
N LYS A 123 0.02 -24.74 6.81
CA LYS A 123 -1.39 -24.41 7.01
C LYS A 123 -1.56 -22.90 6.99
N ALA A 124 -2.43 -22.39 6.12
CA ALA A 124 -2.82 -20.98 6.10
C ALA A 124 -4.23 -20.81 6.69
N GLN A 125 -4.39 -19.85 7.61
CA GLN A 125 -5.65 -19.51 8.26
C GLN A 125 -5.93 -18.01 8.09
N ILE A 126 -7.08 -17.69 7.49
CA ILE A 126 -7.57 -16.31 7.40
C ILE A 126 -8.07 -15.87 8.79
N GLN A 127 -7.64 -14.72 9.25
CA GLN A 127 -8.02 -14.09 10.51
C GLN A 127 -8.44 -12.65 10.18
N GLU A 128 -9.73 -12.45 9.90
CA GLU A 128 -10.28 -11.15 9.48
C GLU A 128 -9.54 -10.57 8.26
N ASP A 129 -8.65 -9.62 8.47
CA ASP A 129 -7.89 -8.89 7.46
C ASP A 129 -6.42 -9.34 7.32
N GLN A 130 -6.03 -10.43 8.01
CA GLN A 130 -4.69 -11.02 7.91
C GLN A 130 -4.74 -12.54 7.68
N ILE A 131 -3.59 -13.14 7.35
CA ILE A 131 -3.46 -14.60 7.20
C ILE A 131 -2.30 -15.11 8.04
N ARG A 132 -2.57 -16.02 8.97
CA ARG A 132 -1.51 -16.75 9.68
C ARG A 132 -1.10 -17.99 8.89
N VAL A 133 0.21 -18.13 8.66
CA VAL A 133 0.81 -19.33 8.06
C VAL A 133 1.62 -20.06 9.12
N THR A 134 1.34 -21.35 9.31
CA THR A 134 2.00 -22.23 10.29
C THR A 134 2.60 -23.45 9.59
N GLY A 135 3.80 -23.86 9.99
CA GLY A 135 4.48 -25.02 9.42
C GLY A 135 5.54 -25.59 10.35
N LYS A 136 5.92 -26.85 10.11
CA LYS A 136 7.00 -27.54 10.85
C LYS A 136 8.39 -27.19 10.32
N ASN A 137 8.49 -26.92 9.03
CA ASN A 137 9.74 -26.61 8.34
C ASN A 137 9.83 -25.10 8.04
N ARG A 138 10.95 -24.48 8.43
CA ARG A 138 11.22 -23.07 8.13
C ARG A 138 11.48 -22.83 6.65
N ASP A 139 12.04 -23.80 5.93
CA ASP A 139 12.31 -23.68 4.50
C ASP A 139 11.00 -23.58 3.70
N ASP A 140 10.00 -24.38 4.08
CA ASP A 140 8.65 -24.29 3.49
C ASP A 140 8.03 -22.90 3.75
N LEU A 141 8.21 -22.34 4.96
CA LEU A 141 7.70 -21.01 5.29
C LEU A 141 8.40 -19.90 4.47
N GLN A 142 9.72 -19.99 4.27
CA GLN A 142 10.45 -19.05 3.41
C GLN A 142 10.07 -19.20 1.93
N ALA A 143 9.78 -20.42 1.48
CA ALA A 143 9.31 -20.69 0.14
C ALA A 143 7.91 -20.09 -0.11
N VAL A 144 7.01 -20.12 0.89
CA VAL A 144 5.71 -19.41 0.83
C VAL A 144 5.92 -17.91 0.66
N ILE A 145 6.81 -17.29 1.44
CA ILE A 145 7.10 -15.85 1.32
C ILE A 145 7.60 -15.53 -0.09
N SER A 146 8.51 -16.33 -0.62
CA SER A 146 9.06 -16.16 -1.97
C SER A 146 8.02 -16.33 -3.08
N LEU A 147 7.08 -17.26 -2.90
CA LEU A 147 5.94 -17.47 -3.80
C LEU A 147 5.02 -16.25 -3.80
N LEU A 148 4.60 -15.81 -2.61
CA LEU A 148 3.62 -14.73 -2.47
C LEU A 148 4.16 -13.37 -2.88
N ARG A 149 5.48 -13.13 -2.76
CA ARG A 149 6.13 -11.91 -3.31
C ARG A 149 6.04 -11.81 -4.83
N LYS A 150 5.84 -12.93 -5.54
CA LYS A 150 5.69 -12.98 -6.99
C LYS A 150 4.22 -12.96 -7.43
N LEU A 151 3.29 -13.07 -6.49
CA LEU A 151 1.86 -13.07 -6.80
C LEU A 151 1.42 -11.65 -7.16
N ASP A 152 0.72 -11.53 -8.29
CA ASP A 152 0.19 -10.24 -8.71
C ASP A 152 -1.10 -9.93 -7.93
N LEU A 153 -0.98 -9.00 -6.99
CA LEU A 153 -2.07 -8.53 -6.14
C LEU A 153 -2.16 -7.00 -6.22
N PRO A 154 -3.37 -6.43 -6.06
CA PRO A 154 -3.57 -4.98 -6.04
C PRO A 154 -3.07 -4.33 -4.75
N ILE A 155 -2.48 -5.10 -3.83
CA ILE A 155 -1.95 -4.67 -2.54
C ILE A 155 -0.57 -5.27 -2.32
N GLU A 156 0.25 -4.59 -1.55
CA GLU A 156 1.54 -5.12 -1.10
C GLU A 156 1.38 -5.98 0.15
N LEU A 157 2.06 -7.11 0.17
CA LEU A 157 2.06 -8.02 1.33
C LEU A 157 3.28 -7.77 2.20
N GLN A 158 3.06 -7.63 3.50
CA GLN A 158 4.11 -7.69 4.51
C GLN A 158 4.04 -9.00 5.26
N PHE A 159 5.20 -9.48 5.72
CA PHE A 159 5.35 -10.74 6.41
C PHE A 159 5.92 -10.45 7.79
N THR A 160 5.12 -10.64 8.84
CA THR A 160 5.39 -10.15 10.19
C THR A 160 5.16 -11.25 11.24
N ASN A 161 5.38 -10.92 12.52
CA ASN A 161 5.07 -11.78 13.67
C ASN A 161 5.60 -13.23 13.54
N TYR A 162 6.89 -13.37 13.20
CA TYR A 162 7.57 -14.66 13.12
C TYR A 162 7.69 -15.29 14.50
N ARG A 163 7.29 -16.56 14.63
CA ARG A 163 7.31 -17.34 15.89
C ARG A 163 7.92 -18.73 15.69
#